data_AF-A0A949U358-F1
#
_entry.id   AF-A0A949U358-F1
#
_cell.length_a   1.000
_cell.length_b   1.000
_cell.length_c   1.000
_cell.angle_alpha   90.00
_cell.angle_beta   90.00
_cell.angle_gamma   90.00
#
_symmetry.space_group_name_H-M   'P 1'
#
loop_
_entity.id
_entity.type
_entity.pdbx_description
1 polymer ?
#
loop_
_entity_poly.entity_id
_entity_poly.type
_entity_poly.pdbx_seq_one_letter_code
_entity_poly.pdbx_strand_id
1 'polypeptide(L)'
;MLEKRNSRRNKMVLGVKVSLDESTHLVHTVDITDNGAQLGGLRGKLQPGVIIALQRGRQKANFRIVWIRELAPNELRAGVECLQPLSKFWGVDLSERERERGCNRFASAIMTLITSRSR
;
A
#
# COMPACT_ATOMS: atom_id res chain seq x y z
N MET A 1 -18.66 -5.16 -14.55
CA MET A 1 -19.00 -4.75 -13.17
C MET A 1 -17.73 -4.14 -12.56
N LEU A 2 -17.64 -2.80 -12.47
CA LEU A 2 -16.46 -2.18 -11.85
C LEU A 2 -16.56 -2.40 -10.34
N GLU A 3 -15.74 -3.30 -9.79
CA GLU A 3 -15.62 -3.42 -8.35
C GLU A 3 -15.20 -2.07 -7.77
N LYS A 4 -16.12 -1.49 -6.99
CA LYS A 4 -15.96 -0.19 -6.36
C LYS A 4 -14.91 -0.37 -5.26
N ARG A 5 -13.74 0.24 -5.46
CA ARG A 5 -12.57 0.11 -4.56
C ARG A 5 -12.96 0.51 -3.13
N ASN A 6 -12.75 -0.41 -2.19
CA ASN A 6 -13.21 -0.25 -0.80
C ASN A 6 -12.28 0.61 0.07
N SER A 7 -10.98 0.74 -0.27
CA SER A 7 -10.03 1.53 0.54
C SER A 7 -9.06 2.39 -0.26
N ARG A 8 -8.65 3.51 0.36
CA ARG A 8 -7.73 4.50 -0.20
C ARG A 8 -6.29 3.98 -0.18
N ARG A 9 -5.57 4.13 -1.30
CA ARG A 9 -4.13 3.82 -1.41
C ARG A 9 -3.27 5.03 -1.06
N ASN A 10 -2.37 4.86 -0.11
CA ASN A 10 -1.35 5.85 0.25
C ASN A 10 -0.04 5.51 -0.46
N LYS A 11 0.44 6.42 -1.31
CA LYS A 11 1.75 6.30 -1.96
C LYS A 11 2.84 6.32 -0.90
N MET A 12 3.61 5.24 -0.83
CA MET A 12 4.68 5.10 0.16
C MET A 12 5.62 3.97 -0.24
N VAL A 13 6.92 4.24 -0.11
CA VAL A 13 7.99 3.28 -0.42
C VAL A 13 8.51 2.68 0.88
N LEU A 14 8.08 1.45 1.16
CA LEU A 14 8.47 0.68 2.32
C LEU A 14 9.24 -0.55 1.87
N GLY A 15 10.45 -0.74 2.39
CA GLY A 15 11.16 -2.01 2.24
C GLY A 15 10.41 -3.14 2.96
N VAL A 16 10.20 -4.26 2.26
CA VAL A 16 9.57 -5.47 2.78
C VAL A 16 10.31 -6.71 2.27
N LYS A 17 10.34 -7.75 3.10
CA LYS A 17 10.80 -9.09 2.71
C LYS A 17 9.61 -9.88 2.21
N VAL A 18 9.76 -10.53 1.06
CA VAL A 18 8.81 -11.51 0.51
C VAL A 18 9.44 -12.88 0.67
N SER A 19 8.76 -13.79 1.35
CA SER A 19 9.12 -15.21 1.36
C SER A 19 8.13 -15.97 0.48
N LEU A 20 8.67 -16.69 -0.51
CA LEU A 20 7.96 -17.59 -1.41
C LEU A 20 8.79 -18.87 -1.51
N ASP A 21 8.18 -20.00 -1.19
CA ASP A 21 8.86 -21.29 -1.05
C ASP A 21 10.11 -21.16 -0.14
N GLU A 22 11.25 -21.66 -0.57
CA GLU A 22 12.53 -21.60 0.15
C GLU A 22 13.32 -20.29 -0.09
N SER A 23 12.73 -19.33 -0.83
CA SER A 23 13.41 -18.10 -1.23
C SER A 23 12.87 -16.89 -0.47
N THR A 24 13.77 -15.96 -0.12
CA THR A 24 13.39 -14.67 0.45
C THR A 24 14.00 -13.53 -0.36
N HIS A 25 13.16 -12.59 -0.78
CA HIS A 25 13.53 -11.45 -1.62
C HIS A 25 13.22 -10.14 -0.91
N LEU A 26 14.07 -9.14 -1.13
CA LEU A 26 13.79 -7.76 -0.72
C LEU A 26 13.07 -7.04 -1.86
N VAL A 27 11.92 -6.46 -1.54
CA VAL A 27 11.10 -5.67 -2.45
C VAL A 27 10.62 -4.40 -1.77
N HIS A 28 9.89 -3.55 -2.49
CA HIS A 28 9.33 -2.34 -1.92
C HIS A 28 7.84 -2.20 -2.23
N THR A 29 7.12 -1.50 -1.36
CA THR A 29 5.77 -1.04 -1.69
C THR A 29 5.84 0.16 -2.62
N VAL A 30 4.90 0.27 -3.57
CA VAL A 30 4.63 1.48 -4.36
C VAL A 30 3.52 2.29 -3.67
N ASP A 31 2.53 1.57 -3.14
CA ASP A 31 1.50 2.10 -2.26
C ASP A 31 1.00 1.03 -1.31
N ILE A 32 0.36 1.47 -0.24
CA ILE A 32 -0.25 0.62 0.77
C ILE A 32 -1.69 1.04 1.05
N THR A 33 -2.49 0.08 1.49
CA THR A 33 -3.79 0.29 2.14
C THR A 33 -3.75 -0.32 3.54
N ASP A 34 -4.84 -0.18 4.26
CA ASP A 34 -5.12 -0.92 5.49
C ASP A 34 -4.94 -2.44 5.32
N ASN A 35 -5.42 -3.02 4.22
CA ASN A 35 -5.45 -4.48 4.03
C ASN A 35 -4.57 -4.98 2.86
N GLY A 36 -3.67 -4.18 2.32
CA GLY A 36 -2.96 -4.57 1.10
C GLY A 36 -1.89 -3.59 0.65
N ALA A 37 -1.26 -3.93 -0.47
CA ALA A 37 -0.23 -3.09 -1.07
C ALA A 37 -0.10 -3.33 -2.57
N GLN A 38 0.64 -2.44 -3.22
CA GLN A 38 1.25 -2.68 -4.51
C GLN A 38 2.75 -2.88 -4.28
N LEU A 39 3.31 -4.00 -4.73
CA LEU A 39 4.73 -4.33 -4.59
C LEU A 39 5.46 -4.10 -5.92
N GLY A 40 6.67 -3.55 -5.85
CA GLY A 40 7.60 -3.41 -6.97
C GLY A 40 8.95 -4.06 -6.67
N GLY A 41 9.73 -4.35 -7.71
CA GLY A 41 11.02 -5.04 -7.58
C GLY A 41 10.89 -6.56 -7.39
N LEU A 42 9.72 -7.12 -7.70
CA LEU A 42 9.53 -8.57 -7.74
C LEU A 42 10.23 -9.15 -8.98
N ARG A 43 10.86 -10.32 -8.80
CA ARG A 43 11.52 -11.08 -9.86
C ARG A 43 11.04 -12.53 -9.84
N GLY A 44 11.20 -13.24 -10.96
CA GLY A 44 10.82 -14.65 -11.07
C GLY A 44 9.38 -14.85 -11.54
N LYS A 45 8.90 -16.10 -11.48
CA LYS A 45 7.55 -16.47 -11.93
C LYS A 45 6.58 -16.44 -10.74
N LEU A 46 5.68 -15.47 -10.75
CA LEU A 46 4.57 -15.36 -9.80
C LEU A 46 3.25 -15.53 -10.55
N GLN A 47 2.21 -15.99 -9.86
CA GLN A 47 0.86 -16.09 -10.42
C GLN A 47 -0.17 -15.48 -9.46
N PRO A 48 -1.26 -14.87 -9.99
CA PRO A 48 -2.42 -14.52 -9.16
C PRO A 48 -2.94 -15.74 -8.39
N GLY A 49 -3.43 -15.51 -7.17
CA GLY A 49 -3.91 -16.55 -6.26
C GLY A 49 -2.82 -17.13 -5.35
N VAL A 50 -1.54 -17.02 -5.70
CA VAL A 50 -0.42 -17.49 -4.85
C VAL A 50 -0.39 -16.72 -3.53
N ILE A 51 -0.16 -17.46 -2.44
CA ILE A 51 0.01 -16.90 -1.10
C ILE A 51 1.50 -16.73 -0.83
N ILE A 52 1.89 -15.52 -0.45
CA ILE A 52 3.25 -15.17 -0.05
C ILE A 52 3.25 -14.65 1.39
N ALA A 53 4.36 -14.85 2.10
CA ALA A 53 4.56 -14.20 3.38
C ALA A 53 5.29 -12.87 3.17
N LEU A 54 4.69 -11.78 3.65
CA LEU A 54 5.38 -10.49 3.74
C LEU A 54 5.88 -10.28 5.16
N GLN A 55 7.11 -9.78 5.29
CA GLN A 55 7.69 -9.36 6.55
C GLN A 55 8.21 -7.94 6.49
N ARG A 56 7.88 -7.15 7.51
CA ARG A 56 8.40 -5.81 7.73
C ARG A 56 8.76 -5.64 9.20
N GLY A 57 10.05 -5.43 9.48
CA GLY A 57 10.56 -5.45 10.85
C GLY A 57 10.22 -6.78 11.55
N ARG A 58 9.51 -6.68 12.68
CA ARG A 58 9.02 -7.84 13.46
C ARG A 58 7.65 -8.37 13.00
N GLN A 59 6.96 -7.66 12.11
CA GLN A 59 5.62 -8.03 11.64
C GLN A 59 5.73 -8.97 10.44
N LYS A 60 5.01 -10.09 10.47
CA LYS A 60 4.91 -11.06 9.38
C LYS A 60 3.45 -11.45 9.19
N ALA A 61 2.98 -11.48 7.94
CA ALA A 61 1.60 -11.85 7.61
C ALA A 61 1.53 -12.47 6.20
N ASN A 62 0.45 -13.21 5.94
CA ASN A 62 0.24 -13.86 4.65
C ASN A 62 -0.60 -12.96 3.75
N PHE A 63 -0.18 -12.87 2.49
CA PHE A 63 -0.83 -12.07 1.48
C PHE A 63 -1.10 -12.92 0.24
N ARG A 64 -2.27 -12.73 -0.37
CA ARG A 64 -2.58 -13.29 -1.68
C ARG A 64 -2.16 -12.31 -2.77
N ILE A 65 -1.52 -12.81 -3.81
CA ILE A 65 -1.29 -12.06 -5.05
C ILE A 65 -2.63 -11.92 -5.78
N VAL A 66 -3.11 -10.69 -5.95
CA VAL A 66 -4.40 -10.39 -6.61
C VAL A 66 -4.21 -10.20 -8.11
N TRP A 67 -3.11 -9.55 -8.51
CA TRP A 67 -2.78 -9.30 -9.90
C TRP A 67 -1.28 -9.13 -10.07
N ILE A 68 -0.78 -9.35 -11.28
CA ILE A 68 0.63 -9.17 -11.66
C ILE A 68 0.69 -8.36 -12.95
N ARG A 69 1.71 -7.51 -13.07
CA ARG A 69 2.06 -6.75 -14.26
C ARG A 69 3.57 -6.77 -14.44
N GLU A 70 4.02 -7.20 -15.62
CA GLU A 70 5.41 -6.99 -16.04
C GLU A 70 5.57 -5.56 -16.55
N LEU A 71 6.61 -4.87 -16.08
CA LEU A 71 6.92 -3.49 -16.47
C LEU A 71 8.11 -3.43 -17.44
N ALA A 72 9.05 -4.35 -17.28
CA ALA A 72 10.24 -4.54 -18.08
C ALA A 72 10.71 -6.00 -17.90
N PRO A 73 11.64 -6.50 -18.74
CA PRO A 73 12.17 -7.85 -18.58
C PRO A 73 12.68 -8.09 -17.15
N ASN A 74 12.12 -9.09 -16.48
CA ASN A 74 12.42 -9.44 -15.08
C ASN A 74 12.03 -8.38 -14.02
N GLU A 75 11.20 -7.39 -14.37
CA GLU A 75 10.65 -6.43 -13.43
C GLU A 75 9.13 -6.61 -13.31
N LEU A 76 8.70 -7.24 -12.21
CA LEU A 76 7.30 -7.44 -11.91
C LEU A 76 6.80 -6.44 -10.87
N ARG A 77 5.55 -6.03 -11.07
CA ARG A 77 4.72 -5.34 -10.09
C ARG A 77 3.51 -6.20 -9.77
N ALA A 78 3.16 -6.31 -8.49
CA ALA A 78 2.02 -7.11 -8.07
C ALA A 78 1.13 -6.36 -7.08
N GLY A 79 -0.17 -6.65 -7.14
CA GLY A 79 -1.10 -6.27 -6.10
C GLY A 79 -1.23 -7.40 -5.09
N VAL A 80 -1.22 -7.05 -3.81
CA VAL A 80 -1.37 -8.02 -2.72
C VAL A 80 -2.47 -7.58 -1.77
N GLU A 81 -3.21 -8.57 -1.26
CA GLU A 81 -4.20 -8.40 -0.20
C GLU A 81 -3.84 -9.30 0.99
N CYS A 82 -3.99 -8.82 2.21
CA CYS A 82 -3.73 -9.63 3.39
C CYS A 82 -4.88 -10.61 3.60
N LEU A 83 -4.53 -11.81 4.05
CA LEU A 83 -5.48 -12.85 4.44
C LEU A 83 -5.97 -12.71 5.88
N GLN A 84 -5.38 -11.80 6.65
CA GLN A 84 -5.72 -11.53 8.05
C GLN A 84 -6.02 -10.04 8.25
N PRO A 85 -6.83 -9.68 9.28
CA PRO A 85 -6.98 -8.29 9.69
C PRO A 85 -5.62 -7.66 10.03
N LEU A 86 -5.20 -6.68 9.24
CA LEU A 86 -3.86 -6.13 9.28
C LEU A 86 -3.77 -4.93 10.25
N SER A 87 -3.67 -5.20 11.55
CA SER A 87 -3.38 -4.16 12.54
C SER A 87 -1.87 -3.85 12.54
N LYS A 88 -1.50 -2.61 12.18
CA LYS A 88 -0.13 -2.04 12.35
C LYS A 88 1.01 -2.73 11.59
N PHE A 89 0.74 -3.63 10.65
CA PHE A 89 1.78 -4.34 9.89
C PHE A 89 2.77 -3.39 9.18
N TRP A 90 2.26 -2.33 8.57
CA TRP A 90 3.09 -1.35 7.87
C TRP A 90 3.94 -0.50 8.81
N GLY A 91 3.65 -0.50 10.12
CA GLY A 91 4.33 0.33 11.11
C GLY A 91 4.08 1.83 10.91
N VAL A 92 2.99 2.19 10.23
CA VAL A 92 2.54 3.57 10.05
C VAL A 92 1.06 3.67 10.39
N ASP A 93 0.65 4.81 10.95
CA ASP A 93 -0.78 5.13 11.09
C ASP A 93 -1.29 5.72 9.77
N LEU A 94 -2.23 5.01 9.14
CA LEU A 94 -2.86 5.47 7.90
C LEU A 94 -4.04 6.42 8.17
N SER A 95 -4.61 6.42 9.38
CA SER A 95 -5.76 7.25 9.77
C SER A 95 -5.37 8.70 10.06
N GLU A 96 -4.19 8.93 10.63
CA GLU A 96 -3.66 10.27 10.91
C GLU A 96 -3.47 11.09 9.62
N ARG A 97 -3.00 10.45 8.54
CA ARG A 97 -2.85 11.09 7.23
C ARG A 97 -4.16 11.47 6.57
N GLU A 98 -5.27 10.83 6.94
CA GLU A 98 -6.60 11.24 6.50
C GLU A 98 -7.04 12.51 7.23
N ARG A 99 -6.72 12.61 8.52
CA ARG A 99 -6.98 13.81 9.34
C ARG A 99 -6.16 15.01 8.88
N GLU A 100 -4.87 14.86 8.60
CA GLU A 100 -4.01 15.96 8.13
C GLU A 100 -4.50 16.57 6.81
N ARG A 101 -4.87 15.73 5.83
CA ARG A 101 -5.42 16.20 4.55
C ARG A 101 -6.80 16.84 4.70
N GLY A 102 -7.62 16.36 5.63
CA GLY A 102 -8.88 16.99 6.01
C GLY A 102 -8.63 18.38 6.59
N CYS A 103 -7.74 18.47 7.58
CA CYS A 103 -7.36 19.71 8.25
C CYS A 103 -6.79 20.75 7.27
N ASN A 104 -5.93 20.36 6.33
CA ASN A 104 -5.43 21.27 5.28
C ASN A 104 -6.53 21.82 4.37
N ARG A 105 -7.58 21.03 4.09
CA ARG A 105 -8.73 21.49 3.30
C ARG A 105 -9.57 22.51 4.08
N PHE A 106 -9.81 22.24 5.36
CA PHE A 106 -10.49 23.18 6.26
C PHE A 106 -9.68 24.46 6.46
N ALA A 107 -8.38 24.36 6.69
CA ALA A 107 -7.48 25.50 6.82
C ALA A 107 -7.46 26.36 5.55
N SER A 108 -7.40 25.75 4.36
CA SER A 108 -7.52 26.48 3.09
C SER A 108 -8.85 27.21 2.99
N ALA A 109 -9.97 26.54 3.29
CA ALA A 109 -11.30 27.15 3.23
C ALA A 109 -11.44 28.34 4.20
N ILE A 110 -10.94 28.20 5.43
CA ILE A 110 -10.95 29.28 6.44
C ILE A 110 -10.08 30.45 5.99
N MET A 111 -8.87 30.20 5.47
CA MET A 111 -7.98 31.26 4.99
C MET A 111 -8.58 32.01 3.79
N THR A 112 -9.27 31.31 2.88
CA THR A 112 -10.02 31.96 1.78
C THR A 112 -11.14 32.84 2.31
N LEU A 113 -11.89 32.39 3.32
CA LEU A 113 -12.96 33.18 3.92
C LEU A 113 -12.43 34.42 4.64
N ILE A 114 -11.33 34.29 5.39
CA ILE A 114 -10.70 35.41 6.09
C ILE A 114 -10.15 36.44 5.10
N THR A 115 -9.49 35.99 4.03
CA THR A 115 -8.95 36.90 3.00
C THR A 115 -10.03 37.54 2.13
N SER A 116 -11.18 36.88 1.95
CA SER A 116 -12.34 37.45 1.23
C SER A 116 -13.08 38.55 2.00
N ARG A 117 -12.90 38.65 3.32
CA ARG A 117 -13.57 39.63 4.19
C ARG A 117 -12.79 40.94 4.39
N SER A 118 -11.59 41.06 3.84
CA SER A 118 -10.74 42.25 3.96
C SER A 118 -10.87 43.24 2.79
N ARG A 119 -12.06 43.41 2.20
CA ARG A 119 -12.35 44.54 1.31
C ARG A 119 -13.40 45.45 1.92
#